data_AF-A0A956DVQ4-F1
#
_entry.id   AF-A0A956DVQ4-F1
#
_cell.length_a   1.000
_cell.length_b   1.000
_cell.length_c   1.000
_cell.angle_alpha   90.00
_cell.angle_beta   90.00
_cell.angle_gamma   90.00
#
_symmetry.space_group_name_H-M   'P 1'
#
loop_
_entity.id
_entity.type
_entity.pdbx_description
1 polymer ?
#
loop_
_entity_poly.entity_id
_entity_poly.type
_entity_poly.pdbx_seq_one_letter_code
_entity_poly.pdbx_strand_id
1 'polypeptide(L)'
;MRLSLRSLMAAALFGLTPLACSIVFDGELGPVACTAEGAFGPPACPEGQTCVSGLCTEIGRPPGSECVVDEDCLEGWRCVDTSEMELQSRKRCSRHCCASTDCGEASSGMVCWAPAGGGALCWPADTLGRSGLGAGRAGEPCGRDEECRSGICDGDHCVDGCCDDTYCRPGDLCRPAAPPLDDELIFACGPPLGPLVSGTCVGDVDCASGRCLLLDGGYRCAEACCDSEHCGIDVDDMGMPTPIGCGIVQGLKSCGPRLPPTALDPVGAPCMDGTTCRSGLCVEPDEGGPSYCSDLCCEDSSCGDPSAFACLPRPFAGSWALRCVRK
;
A
#
# COMPACT_ATOMS: atom_id res chain seq x y z
N MET A 1 84.31 5.87 10.61
CA MET A 1 83.84 5.24 11.86
C MET A 1 82.80 4.20 11.50
N ARG A 2 83.13 2.92 11.75
CA ARG A 2 82.31 1.69 12.00
C ARG A 2 80.99 1.49 11.21
N LEU A 3 80.88 0.46 10.35
CA LEU A 3 80.41 -0.94 10.61
C LEU A 3 79.01 -0.97 11.28
N SER A 4 77.97 -1.72 10.87
CA SER A 4 77.85 -3.13 10.44
C SER A 4 76.39 -3.35 9.98
N LEU A 5 76.08 -3.90 8.79
CA LEU A 5 75.79 -5.31 8.46
C LEU A 5 75.09 -6.20 9.52
N ARG A 6 74.00 -6.84 9.06
CA ARG A 6 73.35 -8.10 9.46
C ARG A 6 72.48 -8.11 10.74
N SER A 7 71.19 -8.33 10.51
CA SER A 7 70.41 -9.33 11.25
C SER A 7 69.43 -10.03 10.29
N LEU A 8 69.77 -11.28 9.96
CA LEU A 8 68.80 -12.31 9.63
C LEU A 8 68.08 -12.68 10.94
N MET A 9 66.75 -12.61 10.96
CA MET A 9 65.95 -13.54 11.76
C MET A 9 64.76 -14.01 10.94
N ALA A 10 64.88 -15.24 10.46
CA ALA A 10 63.77 -16.09 10.13
C ALA A 10 63.13 -16.57 11.44
N ALA A 11 61.83 -16.34 11.62
CA ALA A 11 61.03 -16.99 12.65
C ALA A 11 59.61 -17.25 12.11
N ALA A 12 59.42 -18.50 11.67
CA ALA A 12 58.21 -19.30 11.64
C ALA A 12 56.84 -18.59 11.51
N LEU A 13 56.26 -18.71 10.32
CA LEU A 13 54.82 -18.80 10.13
C LEU A 13 54.26 -19.97 10.96
N PHE A 14 53.52 -19.67 12.03
CA PHE A 14 52.46 -20.54 12.51
C PHE A 14 51.13 -19.82 12.22
N GLY A 15 50.49 -20.23 11.12
CA GLY A 15 49.12 -19.86 10.81
C GLY A 15 48.18 -20.53 11.81
N LEU A 16 47.97 -19.87 12.95
CA LEU A 16 46.84 -20.14 13.82
C LEU A 16 45.67 -19.33 13.27
N THR A 17 44.88 -19.93 12.37
CA THR A 17 43.49 -19.50 12.21
C THR A 17 42.81 -19.77 13.54
N PRO A 18 42.34 -18.75 14.30
CA PRO A 18 41.57 -19.01 15.50
C PRO A 18 40.28 -19.71 15.06
N LEU A 19 40.21 -21.01 15.30
CA LEU A 19 38.95 -21.73 15.35
C LEU A 19 38.20 -21.16 16.56
N ALA A 20 37.37 -20.16 16.32
CA ALA A 20 36.47 -19.61 17.31
C ALA A 20 35.38 -20.65 17.61
N CYS A 21 35.69 -21.60 18.49
CA CYS A 21 34.68 -22.48 19.07
C CYS A 21 33.85 -21.65 20.06
N SER A 22 32.65 -21.24 19.67
CA SER A 22 31.65 -20.72 20.61
C SER A 22 31.13 -21.88 21.47
N ILE A 23 31.36 -21.80 22.77
CA ILE A 23 30.84 -22.77 23.75
C ILE A 23 29.39 -22.41 24.04
N VAL A 24 28.47 -23.34 23.81
CA VAL A 24 27.05 -23.22 24.18
C VAL A 24 26.94 -23.52 25.69
N PHE A 25 26.70 -22.50 26.50
CA PHE A 25 26.27 -22.65 27.89
C PHE A 25 24.73 -22.56 27.91
N ASP A 26 24.07 -23.54 28.54
CA ASP A 26 22.63 -23.61 28.81
C ASP A 26 21.64 -23.98 27.68
N GLY A 27 22.10 -24.33 26.48
CA GLY A 27 21.23 -24.91 25.44
C GLY A 27 20.33 -23.91 24.70
N GLU A 28 20.32 -22.64 25.10
CA GLU A 28 19.84 -21.53 24.28
C GLU A 28 21.04 -20.95 23.53
N LEU A 29 20.97 -20.92 22.20
CA LEU A 29 21.96 -20.21 21.39
C LEU A 29 21.74 -18.72 21.67
N GLY A 30 22.72 -18.07 22.31
CA GLY A 30 22.78 -16.62 22.34
C GLY A 30 22.74 -16.03 20.92
N PRO A 31 22.44 -14.73 20.77
CA PRO A 31 22.26 -14.10 19.47
C PRO A 31 23.47 -14.38 18.57
N VAL A 32 23.21 -14.93 17.37
CA VAL A 32 24.27 -15.33 16.44
C VAL A 32 24.89 -14.07 15.86
N ALA A 33 26.16 -13.84 16.15
CA ALA A 33 26.87 -12.70 15.60
C ALA A 33 27.21 -12.94 14.13
N CYS A 34 27.12 -11.90 13.33
CA CYS A 34 27.46 -11.88 11.92
C CYS A 34 28.37 -10.69 11.61
N THR A 35 29.18 -10.79 10.57
CA THR A 35 30.17 -9.75 10.22
C THR A 35 29.87 -9.04 8.91
N ALA A 36 28.92 -9.54 8.13
CA ALA A 36 28.52 -9.00 6.84
C ALA A 36 27.08 -8.50 6.92
N GLU A 37 26.90 -7.20 7.15
CA GLU A 37 25.58 -6.56 7.16
C GLU A 37 24.78 -6.88 5.89
N GLY A 38 23.51 -7.23 6.07
CA GLY A 38 22.61 -7.64 4.98
C GLY A 38 22.85 -9.05 4.44
N ALA A 39 23.81 -9.81 4.97
CA ALA A 39 24.01 -11.19 4.55
C ALA A 39 22.87 -12.08 5.02
N PHE A 40 22.25 -12.79 4.07
CA PHE A 40 21.12 -13.69 4.29
C PHE A 40 21.55 -15.15 4.38
N GLY A 41 21.06 -15.85 5.40
CA GLY A 41 21.20 -17.28 5.53
C GLY A 41 22.65 -17.77 5.68
N PRO A 42 22.85 -19.10 5.67
CA PRO A 42 24.17 -19.68 5.92
C PRO A 42 25.17 -19.34 4.80
N PRO A 43 26.46 -19.10 5.11
CA PRO A 43 27.09 -19.27 6.42
C PRO A 43 27.04 -18.02 7.33
N ALA A 44 26.50 -16.89 6.85
CA ALA A 44 26.55 -15.63 7.59
C ALA A 44 25.57 -15.59 8.76
N CYS A 45 24.39 -16.16 8.56
CA CYS A 45 23.34 -16.31 9.57
C CYS A 45 22.66 -17.68 9.46
N PRO A 46 21.89 -18.12 10.48
CA PRO A 46 20.99 -19.25 10.34
C PRO A 46 20.01 -19.06 9.16
N GLU A 47 19.45 -20.15 8.64
CA GLU A 47 18.42 -20.07 7.59
C GLU A 47 17.26 -19.18 8.06
N GLY A 48 16.80 -18.28 7.17
CA GLY A 48 15.73 -17.33 7.48
C GLY A 48 16.16 -16.10 8.28
N GLN A 49 17.45 -15.94 8.59
CA GLN A 49 17.97 -14.78 9.31
C GLN A 49 18.86 -13.91 8.42
N THR A 50 18.87 -12.60 8.69
CA THR A 50 19.78 -11.62 8.06
C THR A 50 20.62 -10.96 9.11
N CYS A 51 21.83 -10.59 8.73
CA CYS A 51 22.69 -9.78 9.57
C CYS A 51 22.17 -8.34 9.66
N VAL A 52 21.77 -7.91 10.85
CA VAL A 52 21.43 -6.51 11.17
C VAL A 52 22.21 -6.07 12.40
N SER A 53 23.05 -5.05 12.25
CA SER A 53 23.87 -4.49 13.33
C SER A 53 24.73 -5.53 14.05
N GLY A 54 25.32 -6.44 13.28
CA GLY A 54 26.23 -7.49 13.74
C GLY A 54 25.54 -8.68 14.40
N LEU A 55 24.19 -8.73 14.39
CA LEU A 55 23.40 -9.84 14.91
C LEU A 55 22.50 -10.42 13.82
N CYS A 56 22.39 -11.74 13.79
CA CYS A 56 21.40 -12.42 12.98
C CYS A 56 20.03 -12.27 13.62
N THR A 57 19.14 -11.58 12.92
CA THR A 57 17.74 -11.44 13.30
C THR A 57 16.90 -12.25 12.34
N GLU A 58 15.79 -12.80 12.81
CA GLU A 58 14.78 -13.34 11.90
C GLU A 58 14.38 -12.27 10.90
N ILE A 59 14.40 -12.63 9.62
CA ILE A 59 13.87 -11.76 8.59
C ILE A 59 12.37 -11.93 8.64
N GLY A 60 11.67 -10.81 8.82
CA GLY A 60 10.26 -10.76 8.48
C GLY A 60 10.09 -11.38 7.08
N ARG A 61 9.12 -12.26 6.93
CA ARG A 61 8.87 -12.99 5.70
C ARG A 61 8.70 -12.01 4.53
N PRO A 62 9.22 -12.38 3.34
CA PRO A 62 9.26 -11.47 2.21
C PRO A 62 7.85 -11.11 1.70
N PRO A 63 7.73 -10.07 0.87
CA PRO A 63 6.49 -9.70 0.20
C PRO A 63 5.79 -10.90 -0.46
N GLY A 64 4.48 -11.01 -0.29
CA GLY A 64 3.65 -12.06 -0.89
C GLY A 64 3.74 -13.44 -0.24
N SER A 65 4.64 -13.65 0.73
CA SER A 65 4.73 -14.90 1.48
C SER A 65 3.56 -15.09 2.45
N GLU A 66 3.27 -16.34 2.84
CA GLU A 66 2.25 -16.63 3.85
C GLU A 66 2.70 -16.22 5.25
N CYS A 67 1.77 -15.71 6.06
CA CYS A 67 2.02 -15.24 7.42
C CYS A 67 0.88 -15.68 8.36
N VAL A 68 1.06 -15.51 9.67
CA VAL A 68 0.02 -15.75 10.68
C VAL A 68 -0.37 -14.43 11.38
N VAL A 69 0.65 -13.61 11.69
CA VAL A 69 0.54 -12.31 12.36
C VAL A 69 1.40 -11.25 11.66
N ASP A 70 1.16 -9.97 11.93
CA ASP A 70 1.85 -8.85 11.27
C ASP A 70 3.38 -8.89 11.49
N GLU A 71 3.83 -9.32 12.67
CA GLU A 71 5.25 -9.44 13.03
C GLU A 71 6.00 -10.49 12.22
N ASP A 72 5.27 -11.40 11.56
CA ASP A 72 5.88 -12.33 10.63
C ASP A 72 6.37 -11.63 9.36
N CYS A 73 6.01 -10.38 9.08
CA CYS A 73 6.30 -9.70 7.81
C CYS A 73 7.47 -8.71 7.92
N LEU A 74 8.09 -8.40 6.77
CA LEU A 74 9.11 -7.33 6.70
C LEU A 74 8.56 -5.99 7.19
N GLU A 75 9.45 -5.11 7.64
CA GLU A 75 9.07 -3.73 8.01
C GLU A 75 8.28 -3.04 6.89
N GLY A 76 7.14 -2.44 7.24
CA GLY A 76 6.21 -1.82 6.30
C GLY A 76 5.26 -2.79 5.58
N TRP A 77 5.35 -4.10 5.85
CA TRP A 77 4.43 -5.13 5.38
C TRP A 77 3.58 -5.64 6.54
N ARG A 78 2.40 -6.15 6.24
CA ARG A 78 1.44 -6.65 7.23
C ARG A 78 0.82 -7.95 6.77
N CYS A 79 0.32 -8.71 7.73
CA CYS A 79 -0.28 -9.99 7.49
C CYS A 79 -1.77 -9.84 7.16
N VAL A 80 -2.06 -9.65 5.86
CA VAL A 80 -3.41 -9.41 5.38
C VAL A 80 -4.15 -10.72 5.19
N ASP A 81 -5.30 -10.85 5.85
CA ASP A 81 -6.23 -11.96 5.64
C ASP A 81 -7.04 -11.76 4.37
N THR A 82 -6.89 -12.70 3.44
CA THR A 82 -7.57 -12.67 2.13
C THR A 82 -8.68 -13.71 2.01
N SER A 83 -9.02 -14.41 3.09
CA SER A 83 -10.08 -15.43 3.10
C SER A 83 -11.43 -14.93 2.60
N GLU A 84 -11.70 -13.64 2.79
CA GLU A 84 -12.94 -12.98 2.42
C GLU A 84 -12.88 -12.35 1.01
N MET A 85 -11.71 -12.32 0.37
CA MET A 85 -11.53 -11.82 -1.00
C MET A 85 -11.76 -12.92 -2.05
N GLU A 86 -12.29 -14.08 -1.65
CA GLU A 86 -12.44 -15.31 -2.45
C GLU A 86 -11.12 -15.85 -3.08
N LEU A 87 -10.00 -15.16 -2.85
CA LEU A 87 -8.66 -15.63 -3.11
C LEU A 87 -8.30 -16.64 -2.04
N GLN A 88 -8.19 -17.92 -2.44
CA GLN A 88 -7.69 -19.07 -1.66
C GLN A 88 -7.20 -18.69 -0.25
N SER A 89 -8.07 -18.86 0.75
CA SER A 89 -7.93 -18.45 2.16
C SER A 89 -6.52 -18.55 2.75
N ARG A 90 -5.68 -17.53 2.51
CA ARG A 90 -4.29 -17.49 2.97
C ARG A 90 -3.95 -16.08 3.40
N LYS A 91 -3.53 -15.92 4.65
CA LYS A 91 -2.94 -14.68 5.10
C LYS A 91 -1.57 -14.50 4.43
N ARG A 92 -1.28 -13.30 3.93
CA ARG A 92 -0.01 -13.00 3.26
C ARG A 92 0.57 -11.67 3.68
N CYS A 93 1.90 -11.59 3.65
CA CYS A 93 2.62 -10.34 3.81
C CYS A 93 2.33 -9.44 2.61
N SER A 94 1.50 -8.43 2.81
CA SER A 94 1.12 -7.44 1.82
C SER A 94 1.21 -6.04 2.43
N ARG A 95 1.20 -5.03 1.55
CA ARG A 95 1.18 -3.62 1.90
C ARG A 95 0.14 -2.95 1.02
N HIS A 96 -0.51 -1.91 1.51
CA HIS A 96 -1.29 -1.04 0.64
C HIS A 96 -0.41 -0.39 -0.45
N CYS A 97 -1.01 -0.10 -1.58
CA CYS A 97 -0.35 0.57 -2.68
C CYS A 97 -1.34 1.47 -3.42
N CYS A 98 -0.80 2.42 -4.14
CA CYS A 98 -1.54 3.25 -5.07
C CYS A 98 -1.14 2.91 -6.50
N ALA A 99 0.15 2.71 -6.73
CA ALA A 99 0.71 2.22 -7.99
C ALA A 99 1.60 1.02 -7.73
N SER A 100 1.90 0.23 -8.78
CA SER A 100 2.79 -0.92 -8.67
C SER A 100 4.19 -0.52 -8.21
N THR A 101 4.58 0.76 -8.34
CA THR A 101 5.80 1.35 -7.77
C THR A 101 5.92 1.25 -6.26
N ASP A 102 4.80 1.21 -5.55
CA ASP A 102 4.79 1.17 -4.08
C ASP A 102 5.13 -0.23 -3.54
N CYS A 103 5.07 -1.25 -4.41
CA CYS A 103 5.29 -2.65 -4.09
C CYS A 103 6.75 -3.12 -4.20
N GLY A 104 7.70 -2.17 -4.25
CA GLY A 104 9.14 -2.45 -4.20
C GLY A 104 9.85 -2.20 -5.53
N GLU A 105 10.75 -3.09 -5.94
CA GLU A 105 11.36 -3.08 -7.27
C GLU A 105 10.60 -4.02 -8.22
N ALA A 106 10.66 -3.80 -9.54
CA ALA A 106 10.00 -4.70 -10.51
C ALA A 106 10.49 -6.17 -10.38
N SER A 107 11.73 -6.36 -9.95
CA SER A 107 12.34 -7.66 -9.67
C SER A 107 11.69 -8.43 -8.50
N SER A 108 10.88 -7.75 -7.66
CA SER A 108 10.15 -8.40 -6.56
C SER A 108 8.97 -9.25 -7.05
N GLY A 109 8.52 -9.03 -8.30
CA GLY A 109 7.34 -9.69 -8.85
C GLY A 109 6.02 -9.24 -8.21
N MET A 110 6.02 -8.13 -7.46
CA MET A 110 4.83 -7.58 -6.81
C MET A 110 4.23 -6.45 -7.64
N VAL A 111 2.91 -6.45 -7.79
CA VAL A 111 2.11 -5.41 -8.45
C VAL A 111 1.08 -4.84 -7.50
N CYS A 112 0.61 -3.64 -7.80
CA CYS A 112 -0.53 -3.08 -7.09
C CYS A 112 -1.83 -3.64 -7.69
N TRP A 113 -2.63 -4.27 -6.85
CA TRP A 113 -3.84 -4.99 -7.26
C TRP A 113 -4.97 -4.70 -6.28
N ALA A 114 -6.17 -4.41 -6.81
CA ALA A 114 -7.33 -4.08 -5.99
C ALA A 114 -8.43 -5.13 -6.22
N PRO A 115 -8.74 -5.98 -5.22
CA PRO A 115 -9.90 -6.86 -5.32
C PRO A 115 -11.19 -6.07 -5.42
N ALA A 116 -12.23 -6.77 -5.88
CA ALA A 116 -13.60 -6.30 -5.88
C ALA A 116 -14.00 -5.67 -4.52
N GLY A 117 -14.51 -4.44 -4.55
CA GLY A 117 -14.90 -3.66 -3.37
C GLY A 117 -13.78 -3.41 -2.35
N GLY A 118 -12.52 -3.66 -2.72
CA GLY A 118 -11.36 -3.63 -1.83
C GLY A 118 -10.42 -2.46 -2.07
N GLY A 119 -9.55 -2.24 -1.09
CA GLY A 119 -8.40 -1.36 -1.26
C GLY A 119 -7.27 -2.06 -2.02
N ALA A 120 -6.46 -1.28 -2.73
CA ALA A 120 -5.34 -1.81 -3.47
C ALA A 120 -4.20 -2.28 -2.55
N LEU A 121 -3.67 -3.46 -2.86
CA LEU A 121 -2.67 -4.20 -2.10
C LEU A 121 -1.57 -4.70 -3.01
N CYS A 122 -0.36 -4.79 -2.47
CA CYS A 122 0.77 -5.39 -3.15
C CYS A 122 0.60 -6.91 -3.22
N TRP A 123 0.53 -7.42 -4.44
CA TRP A 123 0.22 -8.82 -4.70
C TRP A 123 1.19 -9.45 -5.69
N PRO A 124 1.55 -10.75 -5.55
CA PRO A 124 2.42 -11.41 -6.50
C PRO A 124 1.77 -11.49 -7.89
N ALA A 125 2.41 -10.92 -8.89
CA ALA A 125 1.86 -10.83 -10.24
C ALA A 125 1.62 -12.20 -10.88
N ASP A 126 2.49 -13.18 -10.64
CA ASP A 126 2.33 -14.56 -11.14
C ASP A 126 1.03 -15.21 -10.63
N THR A 127 0.55 -14.83 -9.44
CA THR A 127 -0.72 -15.36 -8.90
C THR A 127 -1.94 -14.75 -9.59
N LEU A 128 -1.78 -13.59 -10.22
CA LEU A 128 -2.77 -12.92 -11.05
C LEU A 128 -2.66 -13.32 -12.53
N GLY A 129 -1.78 -14.27 -12.86
CA GLY A 129 -1.49 -14.65 -14.25
C GLY A 129 -0.68 -13.60 -15.02
N ARG A 130 -0.08 -12.64 -14.32
CA ARG A 130 0.76 -11.58 -14.89
C ARG A 130 2.23 -11.98 -14.72
N SER A 131 2.80 -12.68 -15.71
CA SER A 131 4.20 -13.09 -15.68
C SER A 131 5.09 -12.18 -16.50
N GLY A 132 6.37 -12.05 -16.11
CA GLY A 132 7.36 -11.34 -16.92
C GLY A 132 7.20 -9.82 -16.89
N LEU A 133 6.91 -9.24 -15.72
CA LEU A 133 6.75 -7.80 -15.56
C LEU A 133 7.95 -7.01 -16.08
N GLY A 134 7.64 -5.91 -16.75
CA GLY A 134 8.64 -4.95 -17.17
C GLY A 134 8.92 -3.92 -16.08
N ALA A 135 9.70 -2.89 -16.44
CA ALA A 135 9.94 -1.74 -15.57
C ALA A 135 9.05 -0.53 -15.92
N GLY A 136 8.22 -0.65 -16.97
CA GLY A 136 7.42 0.42 -17.53
C GLY A 136 6.44 1.03 -16.53
N ARG A 137 6.59 2.31 -16.22
CA ARG A 137 5.66 3.04 -15.31
C ARG A 137 4.39 3.47 -16.04
N ALA A 138 3.36 3.86 -15.29
CA ALA A 138 2.16 4.48 -15.84
C ALA A 138 2.48 5.54 -16.92
N GLY A 139 1.82 5.39 -18.06
CA GLY A 139 1.96 6.12 -19.31
C GLY A 139 3.22 5.82 -20.14
N GLU A 140 4.22 5.07 -19.65
CA GLU A 140 5.42 4.75 -20.44
C GLU A 140 5.05 3.97 -21.69
N PRO A 141 5.69 4.23 -22.84
CA PRO A 141 5.32 3.56 -24.06
C PRO A 141 5.53 2.06 -23.94
N CYS A 142 4.59 1.27 -24.43
CA CYS A 142 4.67 -0.18 -24.46
C CYS A 142 4.10 -0.73 -25.77
N GLY A 143 4.62 -1.88 -26.19
CA GLY A 143 4.03 -2.71 -27.23
C GLY A 143 3.30 -3.94 -26.71
N ARG A 144 3.47 -4.26 -25.41
CA ARG A 144 2.93 -5.45 -24.75
C ARG A 144 2.93 -5.30 -23.23
N ASP A 145 2.11 -6.11 -22.58
CA ASP A 145 1.91 -6.15 -21.13
C ASP A 145 3.21 -6.36 -20.34
N GLU A 146 4.10 -7.23 -20.82
CA GLU A 146 5.37 -7.57 -20.17
C GLU A 146 6.39 -6.42 -20.15
N GLU A 147 6.11 -5.32 -20.84
CA GLU A 147 6.95 -4.10 -20.78
C GLU A 147 6.56 -3.22 -19.60
N CYS A 148 5.35 -3.41 -19.07
CA CYS A 148 4.77 -2.61 -18.01
C CYS A 148 4.96 -3.24 -16.65
N ARG A 149 5.18 -2.38 -15.66
CA ARG A 149 5.37 -2.78 -14.27
C ARG A 149 4.11 -3.40 -13.67
N SER A 150 2.95 -2.85 -14.00
CA SER A 150 1.63 -3.39 -13.64
C SER A 150 1.30 -4.70 -14.36
N GLY A 151 2.06 -5.02 -15.42
CA GLY A 151 1.77 -6.08 -16.37
C GLY A 151 0.65 -5.72 -17.36
N ILE A 152 0.34 -4.45 -17.58
CA ILE A 152 -0.76 -4.01 -18.46
C ILE A 152 -0.33 -2.86 -19.38
N CYS A 153 -0.52 -3.07 -20.67
CA CYS A 153 -0.34 -2.13 -21.76
C CYS A 153 -1.71 -1.82 -22.39
N ASP A 154 -2.18 -0.57 -22.27
CA ASP A 154 -3.41 -0.12 -22.94
C ASP A 154 -3.05 0.75 -24.15
N GLY A 155 -3.37 0.27 -25.35
CA GLY A 155 -2.96 0.90 -26.59
C GLY A 155 -1.44 0.88 -26.77
N ASP A 156 -0.79 2.02 -26.54
CA ASP A 156 0.64 2.24 -26.70
C ASP A 156 1.34 2.68 -25.41
N HIS A 157 0.67 2.59 -24.25
CA HIS A 157 1.22 3.03 -22.97
C HIS A 157 0.84 2.12 -21.80
N CYS A 158 1.73 2.05 -20.82
CA CYS A 158 1.52 1.27 -19.61
C CYS A 158 0.44 1.90 -18.73
N VAL A 159 -0.43 1.08 -18.17
CA VAL A 159 -1.47 1.53 -17.24
C VAL A 159 -1.18 0.95 -15.87
N ASP A 160 -1.18 1.78 -14.83
CA ASP A 160 -0.99 1.36 -13.45
C ASP A 160 -2.10 1.95 -12.58
N GLY A 161 -2.30 1.35 -11.41
CA GLY A 161 -3.20 1.91 -10.40
C GLY A 161 -2.78 3.32 -10.00
N CYS A 162 -3.75 4.08 -9.51
CA CYS A 162 -3.49 5.36 -8.88
C CYS A 162 -4.49 5.61 -7.74
N CYS A 163 -4.09 6.46 -6.81
CA CYS A 163 -4.95 6.92 -5.73
C CYS A 163 -5.41 8.37 -5.91
N ASP A 164 -4.62 9.15 -6.62
CA ASP A 164 -4.88 10.54 -6.99
C ASP A 164 -4.04 10.90 -8.23
N ASP A 165 -4.25 12.09 -8.78
CA ASP A 165 -3.60 12.56 -10.01
C ASP A 165 -2.07 12.70 -9.89
N THR A 166 -1.50 12.78 -8.68
CA THR A 166 -0.05 12.90 -8.46
C THR A 166 0.71 11.61 -8.76
N TYR A 167 0.02 10.47 -8.79
CA TYR A 167 0.54 9.18 -9.25
C TYR A 167 0.60 9.09 -10.78
N CYS A 168 -0.04 10.03 -11.47
CA CYS A 168 -0.15 10.05 -12.91
C CYS A 168 0.87 11.00 -13.55
N ARG A 169 1.07 10.83 -14.86
CA ARG A 169 1.93 11.73 -15.62
C ARG A 169 1.33 13.12 -15.71
N PRO A 170 2.14 14.16 -15.94
CA PRO A 170 1.62 15.49 -16.22
C PRO A 170 0.61 15.46 -17.38
N GLY A 171 -0.64 15.80 -17.10
CA GLY A 171 -1.74 15.85 -18.06
C GLY A 171 -2.68 14.63 -18.04
N ASP A 172 -2.27 13.53 -17.40
CA ASP A 172 -3.14 12.41 -17.10
C ASP A 172 -3.90 12.65 -15.80
N LEU A 173 -5.00 11.94 -15.63
CA LEU A 173 -5.81 11.92 -14.42
C LEU A 173 -5.92 10.51 -13.88
N CYS A 174 -6.12 10.42 -12.57
CA CYS A 174 -6.49 9.21 -11.90
C CYS A 174 -7.99 8.97 -12.10
N ARG A 175 -8.35 8.07 -13.01
CA ARG A 175 -9.75 7.86 -13.41
C ARG A 175 -10.17 6.40 -13.37
N PRO A 176 -11.47 6.10 -13.26
CA PRO A 176 -11.96 4.74 -13.34
C PRO A 176 -11.58 4.12 -14.68
N ALA A 177 -10.86 3.01 -14.63
CA ALA A 177 -10.51 2.19 -15.77
C ALA A 177 -11.34 0.91 -15.73
N ALA A 178 -11.88 0.55 -16.88
CA ALA A 178 -12.49 -0.75 -17.10
C ALA A 178 -11.35 -1.82 -17.24
N PRO A 179 -11.68 -3.12 -17.19
CA PRO A 179 -10.70 -4.20 -17.31
C PRO A 179 -9.78 -4.04 -18.53
N PRO A 180 -8.50 -4.46 -18.45
CA PRO A 180 -8.14 -5.84 -18.10
C PRO A 180 -7.62 -6.06 -16.68
N LEU A 181 -7.71 -5.05 -15.80
CA LEU A 181 -7.12 -5.09 -14.47
C LEU A 181 -7.78 -6.12 -13.53
N ASP A 182 -9.11 -6.20 -13.48
CA ASP A 182 -9.95 -7.15 -12.72
C ASP A 182 -11.41 -7.10 -13.24
N ASP A 183 -12.35 -7.88 -12.69
CA ASP A 183 -13.80 -7.82 -13.01
C ASP A 183 -14.50 -6.52 -12.53
N GLU A 184 -13.78 -5.62 -11.85
CA GLU A 184 -14.34 -4.38 -11.27
C GLU A 184 -13.57 -3.10 -11.65
N LEU A 185 -14.19 -1.94 -11.40
CA LEU A 185 -13.65 -0.61 -11.69
C LEU A 185 -12.61 -0.21 -10.66
N ILE A 186 -11.35 -0.13 -11.08
CA ILE A 186 -10.27 0.48 -10.30
C ILE A 186 -9.91 1.85 -10.86
N PHE A 187 -9.24 2.67 -10.06
CA PHE A 187 -8.62 3.89 -10.58
C PHE A 187 -7.27 3.59 -11.22
N ALA A 188 -7.07 4.10 -12.43
CA ALA A 188 -5.82 4.02 -13.14
C ALA A 188 -5.50 5.33 -13.86
N CYS A 189 -4.22 5.57 -14.11
CA CYS A 189 -3.78 6.75 -14.83
C CYS A 189 -4.15 6.68 -16.30
N GLY A 190 -4.69 7.77 -16.83
CA GLY A 190 -4.89 7.93 -18.27
C GLY A 190 -5.34 9.34 -18.64
N PRO A 191 -5.46 9.64 -19.94
CA PRO A 191 -5.87 10.96 -20.39
C PRO A 191 -7.31 11.27 -19.96
N PRO A 192 -7.66 12.56 -19.77
CA PRO A 192 -9.03 12.97 -19.48
C PRO A 192 -9.98 12.61 -20.64
N LEU A 193 -11.16 12.09 -20.30
CA LEU A 193 -12.18 11.69 -21.29
C LEU A 193 -13.24 12.76 -21.56
N GLY A 194 -13.29 13.80 -20.72
CA GLY A 194 -14.26 14.89 -20.77
C GLY A 194 -13.71 16.17 -20.15
N PRO A 195 -14.44 17.30 -20.27
CA PRO A 195 -13.94 18.61 -19.84
C PRO A 195 -14.12 18.93 -18.34
N LEU A 196 -14.99 18.23 -17.61
CA LEU A 196 -15.33 18.58 -16.22
C LEU A 196 -14.54 17.76 -15.20
N VAL A 197 -13.99 18.44 -14.20
CA VAL A 197 -13.38 17.83 -12.99
C VAL A 197 -14.30 18.14 -11.81
N SER A 198 -14.76 17.10 -11.10
CA SER A 198 -15.57 17.19 -9.86
C SER A 198 -16.89 17.97 -9.94
N GLY A 199 -17.30 18.35 -11.16
CA GLY A 199 -18.49 19.15 -11.44
C GLY A 199 -19.76 18.33 -11.60
N THR A 200 -20.90 19.01 -11.75
CA THR A 200 -22.17 18.38 -12.10
C THR A 200 -22.14 17.90 -13.56
N CYS A 201 -22.68 16.72 -13.82
CA CYS A 201 -22.68 16.10 -15.13
C CYS A 201 -24.07 15.58 -15.51
N VAL A 202 -24.29 15.31 -16.79
CA VAL A 202 -25.50 14.65 -17.29
C VAL A 202 -25.17 13.24 -17.78
N GLY A 203 -23.92 12.99 -18.18
CA GLY A 203 -23.42 11.65 -18.46
C GLY A 203 -21.90 11.54 -18.38
N ASP A 204 -21.42 10.30 -18.51
CA ASP A 204 -20.00 9.93 -18.39
C ASP A 204 -19.06 10.77 -19.28
N VAL A 205 -19.52 11.16 -20.47
CA VAL A 205 -18.75 11.96 -21.45
C VAL A 205 -18.45 13.39 -21.00
N ASP A 206 -19.18 13.91 -20.02
CA ASP A 206 -18.95 15.25 -19.49
C ASP A 206 -17.72 15.26 -18.57
N CYS A 207 -17.38 14.11 -18.00
CA CYS A 207 -16.42 13.99 -16.92
C CYS A 207 -15.04 13.64 -17.43
N ALA A 208 -14.03 14.34 -16.91
CA ALA A 208 -12.62 14.06 -17.17
C ALA A 208 -12.24 12.65 -16.72
N SER A 209 -12.86 12.16 -15.64
CA SER A 209 -12.76 10.77 -15.20
C SER A 209 -13.51 9.77 -16.08
N GLY A 210 -14.37 10.23 -16.99
CA GLY A 210 -15.24 9.39 -17.80
C GLY A 210 -16.36 8.71 -17.02
N ARG A 211 -16.64 9.16 -15.80
CA ARG A 211 -17.72 8.61 -14.96
C ARG A 211 -18.53 9.70 -14.29
N CYS A 212 -19.84 9.62 -14.46
CA CYS A 212 -20.85 10.49 -13.89
C CYS A 212 -21.68 9.71 -12.87
N LEU A 213 -21.38 9.90 -11.59
CA LEU A 213 -21.96 9.16 -10.47
C LEU A 213 -23.22 9.86 -9.95
N LEU A 214 -24.22 9.06 -9.55
CA LEU A 214 -25.43 9.55 -8.89
C LEU A 214 -25.13 9.74 -7.38
N LEU A 215 -25.09 10.99 -6.91
CA LEU A 215 -24.79 11.40 -5.54
C LEU A 215 -25.87 12.37 -5.04
N ASP A 216 -26.52 12.06 -3.92
CA ASP A 216 -27.53 12.91 -3.25
C ASP A 216 -28.66 13.42 -4.17
N GLY A 217 -29.10 12.57 -5.11
CA GLY A 217 -30.15 12.92 -6.07
C GLY A 217 -29.68 13.81 -7.24
N GLY A 218 -28.39 14.12 -7.32
CA GLY A 218 -27.74 14.78 -8.44
C GLY A 218 -26.67 13.89 -9.07
N TYR A 219 -26.11 14.35 -10.20
CA TYR A 219 -25.04 13.65 -10.90
C TYR A 219 -23.76 14.47 -10.85
N ARG A 220 -22.63 13.84 -10.50
CA ARG A 220 -21.31 14.48 -10.42
C ARG A 220 -20.20 13.61 -10.99
N CYS A 221 -19.17 14.26 -11.49
CA CYS A 221 -18.00 13.57 -12.00
C CYS A 221 -17.25 12.86 -10.87
N ALA A 222 -16.93 11.58 -11.09
CA ALA A 222 -16.14 10.79 -10.17
C ALA A 222 -14.75 11.40 -9.98
N GLU A 223 -14.29 11.43 -8.74
CA GLU A 223 -12.94 11.88 -8.36
C GLU A 223 -12.35 10.82 -7.43
N ALA A 224 -11.12 10.41 -7.70
CA ALA A 224 -10.39 9.50 -6.82
C ALA A 224 -10.14 10.19 -5.47
N CYS A 225 -10.18 9.43 -4.38
CA CYS A 225 -9.87 10.00 -3.07
C CYS A 225 -9.07 9.03 -2.22
N CYS A 226 -8.15 9.59 -1.45
CA CYS A 226 -7.47 8.84 -0.41
C CYS A 226 -8.24 8.82 0.89
N ASP A 227 -8.69 10.00 1.30
CA ASP A 227 -9.42 10.31 2.51
C ASP A 227 -10.40 11.45 2.20
N SER A 228 -11.20 11.83 3.18
CA SER A 228 -12.23 12.85 3.00
C SER A 228 -11.67 14.28 2.92
N GLU A 229 -10.38 14.51 3.20
CA GLU A 229 -9.77 15.84 2.99
C GLU A 229 -9.55 16.12 1.49
N HIS A 230 -9.30 15.07 0.70
CA HIS A 230 -9.12 15.19 -0.76
C HIS A 230 -10.38 15.64 -1.49
N CYS A 231 -11.56 15.37 -0.94
CA CYS A 231 -12.84 15.64 -1.62
C CYS A 231 -13.34 17.07 -1.46
N GLY A 232 -12.69 17.88 -0.63
CA GLY A 232 -13.02 19.29 -0.46
C GLY A 232 -14.41 19.54 0.14
N ILE A 233 -14.99 20.68 -0.22
CA ILE A 233 -16.23 21.21 0.33
C ILE A 233 -17.15 21.62 -0.83
N ASP A 234 -18.42 21.24 -0.74
CA ASP A 234 -19.49 21.72 -1.60
C ASP A 234 -20.34 22.79 -0.89
N VAL A 235 -21.27 23.40 -1.62
CA VAL A 235 -22.27 24.30 -1.07
C VAL A 235 -23.65 23.66 -1.24
N ASP A 236 -24.39 23.52 -0.14
CA ASP A 236 -25.75 22.98 -0.19
C ASP A 236 -26.76 23.97 -0.80
N ASP A 237 -28.01 23.52 -0.95
CA ASP A 237 -29.10 24.33 -1.52
C ASP A 237 -29.41 25.59 -0.69
N MET A 238 -28.95 25.64 0.56
CA MET A 238 -29.10 26.78 1.48
C MET A 238 -27.87 27.70 1.49
N GLY A 239 -26.84 27.41 0.69
CA GLY A 239 -25.61 28.20 0.66
C GLY A 239 -24.61 27.83 1.75
N MET A 240 -24.82 26.74 2.48
CA MET A 240 -23.95 26.30 3.57
C MET A 240 -22.84 25.38 3.05
N PRO A 241 -21.58 25.58 3.47
CA PRO A 241 -20.50 24.67 3.12
C PRO A 241 -20.74 23.29 3.75
N THR A 242 -20.73 22.25 2.93
CA THR A 242 -20.86 20.84 3.32
C THR A 242 -19.63 20.06 2.88
N PRO A 243 -18.92 19.36 3.78
CA PRO A 243 -17.81 18.51 3.38
C PRO A 243 -18.29 17.36 2.51
N ILE A 244 -17.42 16.90 1.61
CA ILE A 244 -17.67 15.70 0.80
C ILE A 244 -16.86 14.55 1.40
N GLY A 245 -17.52 13.43 1.69
CA GLY A 245 -16.84 12.25 2.23
C GLY A 245 -16.15 11.43 1.14
N CYS A 246 -15.00 10.82 1.46
CA CYS A 246 -14.41 9.77 0.65
C CYS A 246 -15.09 8.43 0.97
N GLY A 247 -15.65 7.76 -0.04
CA GLY A 247 -16.47 6.57 0.17
C GLY A 247 -16.39 5.57 -0.97
N ILE A 248 -17.00 4.39 -0.77
CA ILE A 248 -17.23 3.44 -1.85
C ILE A 248 -18.58 3.75 -2.47
N VAL A 249 -18.57 4.35 -3.66
CA VAL A 249 -19.75 4.75 -4.42
C VAL A 249 -19.82 3.87 -5.66
N GLN A 250 -20.87 3.06 -5.79
CA GLN A 250 -21.06 2.16 -6.94
C GLN A 250 -19.83 1.25 -7.18
N GLY A 251 -19.22 0.74 -6.10
CA GLY A 251 -18.04 -0.13 -6.14
C GLY A 251 -16.70 0.62 -6.25
N LEU A 252 -16.73 1.95 -6.42
CA LEU A 252 -15.56 2.76 -6.68
C LEU A 252 -15.19 3.63 -5.47
N LYS A 253 -13.92 3.60 -5.04
CA LYS A 253 -13.38 4.49 -3.99
C LYS A 253 -13.27 5.94 -4.50
N SER A 254 -14.30 6.73 -4.30
CA SER A 254 -14.40 8.08 -4.87
C SER A 254 -15.01 9.08 -3.89
N CYS A 255 -14.83 10.36 -4.20
CA CYS A 255 -15.55 11.42 -3.51
C CYS A 255 -17.05 11.21 -3.67
N GLY A 256 -17.71 11.05 -2.54
CA GLY A 256 -19.08 10.56 -2.44
C GLY A 256 -20.08 11.63 -2.03
N PRO A 257 -21.07 11.29 -1.19
CA PRO A 257 -22.15 12.20 -0.85
C PRO A 257 -21.65 13.37 0.02
N ARG A 258 -22.42 14.46 -0.04
CA ARG A 258 -22.33 15.59 0.87
C ARG A 258 -22.66 15.09 2.27
N LEU A 259 -21.78 15.42 3.20
CA LEU A 259 -21.97 15.12 4.60
C LEU A 259 -22.65 16.31 5.30
N PRO A 260 -23.28 16.09 6.48
CA PRO A 260 -23.81 17.17 7.27
C PRO A 260 -22.75 18.27 7.53
N PRO A 261 -23.10 19.56 7.63
CA PRO A 261 -22.14 20.62 7.97
C PRO A 261 -21.41 20.41 9.30
N THR A 262 -21.91 19.52 10.16
CA THR A 262 -21.31 19.12 11.44
C THR A 262 -20.22 18.06 11.29
N ALA A 263 -20.07 17.44 10.12
CA ALA A 263 -19.11 16.37 9.84
C ALA A 263 -17.69 16.93 9.69
N LEU A 264 -17.09 17.37 10.80
CA LEU A 264 -15.79 18.06 10.82
C LEU A 264 -14.75 17.36 11.68
N ASP A 265 -15.16 16.37 12.48
CA ASP A 265 -14.27 15.69 13.41
C ASP A 265 -13.25 14.82 12.65
N PRO A 266 -11.95 14.94 12.97
CA PRO A 266 -10.89 14.20 12.30
C PRO A 266 -10.84 12.73 12.74
N VAL A 267 -10.02 11.94 12.06
CA VAL A 267 -9.70 10.56 12.46
C VAL A 267 -9.27 10.51 13.94
N GLY A 268 -9.87 9.59 14.69
CA GLY A 268 -9.58 9.33 16.10
C GLY A 268 -10.41 10.14 17.10
N ALA A 269 -11.14 11.17 16.67
CA ALA A 269 -12.05 11.91 17.53
C ALA A 269 -13.18 10.99 18.05
N PRO A 270 -13.63 11.14 19.31
CA PRO A 270 -14.74 10.34 19.83
C PRO A 270 -16.04 10.70 19.10
N CYS A 271 -16.86 9.70 18.78
CA CYS A 271 -18.13 9.88 18.08
C CYS A 271 -19.24 9.02 18.67
N MET A 272 -20.49 9.44 18.47
CA MET A 272 -21.68 8.63 18.78
C MET A 272 -22.27 8.01 17.51
N ASP A 273 -22.15 8.71 16.39
CA ASP A 273 -22.54 8.28 15.05
C ASP A 273 -21.67 8.98 14.00
N GLY A 274 -21.90 8.71 12.72
CA GLY A 274 -21.10 9.28 11.63
C GLY A 274 -21.35 10.77 11.34
N THR A 275 -22.34 11.43 11.93
CA THR A 275 -22.77 12.78 11.54
C THR A 275 -21.79 13.89 11.92
N THR A 276 -20.90 13.63 12.89
CA THR A 276 -19.82 14.55 13.27
C THR A 276 -18.49 14.19 12.65
N CYS A 277 -18.31 12.95 12.17
CA CYS A 277 -17.08 12.50 11.55
C CYS A 277 -16.94 13.03 10.13
N ARG A 278 -15.77 13.58 9.79
CA ARG A 278 -15.47 14.14 8.47
C ARG A 278 -15.67 13.18 7.29
N SER A 279 -15.61 11.88 7.55
CA SER A 279 -15.85 10.82 6.56
C SER A 279 -17.28 10.29 6.55
N GLY A 280 -18.13 10.73 7.47
CA GLY A 280 -19.40 10.10 7.76
C GLY A 280 -19.29 8.78 8.53
N LEU A 281 -18.08 8.40 9.00
CA LEU A 281 -17.82 7.07 9.56
C LEU A 281 -17.41 7.11 11.03
N CYS A 282 -18.28 6.58 11.90
CA CYS A 282 -18.00 6.32 13.30
C CYS A 282 -17.83 4.81 13.51
N VAL A 283 -16.66 4.41 14.04
CA VAL A 283 -16.28 3.01 14.16
C VAL A 283 -16.21 2.60 15.63
N GLU A 284 -16.83 1.46 15.94
CA GLU A 284 -16.70 0.80 17.24
C GLU A 284 -15.43 -0.07 17.23
N PRO A 285 -14.55 0.05 18.24
CA PRO A 285 -13.37 -0.82 18.36
C PRO A 285 -13.78 -2.24 18.79
N ASP A 286 -13.05 -3.25 18.29
CA ASP A 286 -13.37 -4.66 18.53
C ASP A 286 -13.22 -5.06 20.03
N GLU A 287 -12.37 -4.34 20.79
CA GLU A 287 -12.10 -4.61 22.21
C GLU A 287 -12.97 -3.80 23.20
N GLY A 288 -14.10 -3.22 22.75
CA GLY A 288 -15.04 -2.55 23.66
C GLY A 288 -14.59 -1.18 24.20
N GLY A 289 -13.71 -0.48 23.47
CA GLY A 289 -13.36 0.92 23.71
C GLY A 289 -14.41 1.93 23.20
N PRO A 290 -14.20 3.24 23.43
CA PRO A 290 -15.09 4.27 22.87
C PRO A 290 -14.98 4.32 21.34
N SER A 291 -16.12 4.52 20.69
CA SER A 291 -16.19 4.72 19.24
C SER A 291 -15.40 5.95 18.81
N TYR A 292 -14.83 5.89 17.61
CA TYR A 292 -14.01 6.96 17.06
C TYR A 292 -14.28 7.19 15.58
N CYS A 293 -14.08 8.42 15.13
CA CYS A 293 -14.15 8.76 13.72
C CYS A 293 -13.02 8.06 12.97
N SER A 294 -13.35 7.35 11.90
CA SER A 294 -12.40 6.73 10.99
C SER A 294 -12.56 7.38 9.61
N ASP A 295 -11.69 7.09 8.66
CA ASP A 295 -11.80 7.57 7.28
C ASP A 295 -11.33 6.45 6.35
N LEU A 296 -11.63 6.56 5.06
CA LEU A 296 -10.86 5.83 4.06
C LEU A 296 -9.43 6.39 4.01
N CYS A 297 -8.49 5.56 3.59
CA CYS A 297 -7.09 5.96 3.50
C CYS A 297 -6.40 5.29 2.30
N CYS A 298 -5.28 5.86 1.88
CA CYS A 298 -4.36 5.23 0.94
C CYS A 298 -3.06 4.77 1.61
N GLU A 299 -2.66 5.48 2.65
CA GLU A 299 -1.42 5.27 3.39
C GLU A 299 -1.61 5.67 4.86
N ASP A 300 -0.67 5.27 5.73
CA ASP A 300 -0.72 5.57 7.17
C ASP A 300 -0.75 7.08 7.46
N SER A 301 -0.14 7.91 6.60
CA SER A 301 -0.18 9.38 6.71
C SER A 301 -1.57 9.97 6.51
N SER A 302 -2.46 9.31 5.76
CA SER A 302 -3.86 9.73 5.62
C SER A 302 -4.64 9.63 6.94
N CYS A 303 -4.11 8.90 7.94
CA CYS A 303 -4.80 8.61 9.18
C CYS A 303 -4.46 9.55 10.35
N GLY A 304 -3.84 10.69 10.06
CA GLY A 304 -3.54 11.72 11.05
C GLY A 304 -2.32 11.36 11.90
N ASP A 305 -2.53 10.77 13.08
CA ASP A 305 -1.44 10.35 13.96
C ASP A 305 -0.99 8.92 13.62
N PRO A 306 0.12 8.73 12.88
CA PRO A 306 0.59 7.41 12.49
C PRO A 306 1.11 6.58 13.68
N SER A 307 1.26 7.16 14.88
CA SER A 307 1.59 6.39 16.08
C SER A 307 0.37 5.71 16.69
N ALA A 308 -0.83 6.26 16.46
CA ALA A 308 -2.09 5.77 17.00
C ALA A 308 -2.97 5.06 15.97
N PHE A 309 -2.84 5.39 14.69
CA PHE A 309 -3.66 4.84 13.60
C PHE A 309 -2.79 4.30 12.45
N ALA A 310 -3.33 3.33 11.72
CA ALA A 310 -2.77 2.79 10.49
C ALA A 310 -3.85 2.65 9.42
N CYS A 311 -3.42 2.66 8.17
CA CYS A 311 -4.27 2.41 7.02
C CYS A 311 -4.35 0.91 6.73
N LEU A 312 -5.43 0.27 7.22
CA LEU A 312 -5.58 -1.18 7.21
C LEU A 312 -6.85 -1.61 6.45
N PRO A 313 -6.81 -2.76 5.74
CA PRO A 313 -8.03 -3.36 5.23
C PRO A 313 -8.89 -3.78 6.42
N ARG A 314 -10.10 -3.21 6.53
CA ARG A 314 -11.07 -3.62 7.56
C ARG A 314 -12.42 -3.88 6.89
N PRO A 315 -12.96 -5.11 6.98
CA PRO A 315 -14.27 -5.41 6.45
C PRO A 315 -15.30 -4.46 7.07
N PHE A 316 -15.99 -3.71 6.22
CA PHE A 316 -17.06 -2.80 6.64
C PHE A 316 -18.13 -2.75 5.56
N ALA A 317 -19.37 -3.06 5.93
CA ALA A 317 -20.51 -3.08 5.02
C ALA A 317 -20.26 -3.87 3.71
N GLY A 318 -19.51 -4.97 3.79
CA GLY A 318 -19.18 -5.80 2.62
C GLY A 318 -18.07 -5.25 1.72
N SER A 319 -17.38 -4.16 2.11
CA SER A 319 -16.21 -3.63 1.40
C SER A 319 -14.91 -3.95 2.15
N TRP A 320 -13.83 -4.10 1.40
CA TRP A 320 -12.45 -4.27 1.87
C TRP A 320 -11.60 -3.02 1.70
N ALA A 321 -12.23 -1.85 1.55
CA ALA A 321 -11.55 -0.59 1.47
C ALA A 321 -10.62 -0.36 2.68
N LEU A 322 -9.44 0.20 2.42
CA LEU A 322 -8.52 0.57 3.48
C LEU A 322 -9.11 1.70 4.32
N ARG A 323 -8.99 1.56 5.64
CA ARG A 323 -9.53 2.49 6.62
C ARG A 323 -8.50 2.83 7.67
N CYS A 324 -8.68 3.98 8.28
CA CYS A 324 -7.91 4.36 9.45
C CYS A 324 -8.38 3.58 10.68
N VAL A 325 -7.56 2.64 11.12
CA VAL A 325 -7.83 1.75 12.25
C VAL A 325 -6.82 2.06 13.36
N ARG A 326 -7.29 2.05 14.61
CA ARG A 326 -6.43 2.22 15.78
C ARG A 326 -5.46 1.02 15.89
N LYS A 327 -4.18 1.31 16.15
CA LYS A 327 -3.13 0.31 16.42
C LYS A 327 -3.27 -0.33 17.80
#